data_AF-A0A379AG97-F1
#
_entry.id   AF-A0A379AG97-F1
#
_cell.length_a   1.000
_cell.length_b   1.000
_cell.length_c   1.000
_cell.angle_alpha   90.00
_cell.angle_beta   90.00
_cell.angle_gamma   90.00
#
_symmetry.space_group_name_H-M   'P 1'
#
loop_
_entity.id
_entity.type
_entity.pdbx_description
1 polymer ?
#
loop_
_entity_poly.entity_id
_entity_poly.type
_entity_poly.pdbx_seq_one_letter_code
_entity_poly.pdbx_strand_id
1 'polypeptide(L)' 'MHGNGAASLAVVGAIRNCRWYERGLLHPFLDYETPPAYLNSLIDPMDDQGFVTLPTRSGLGEDINFSWIETHTLNRW' A
#
# COMPACT_ATOMS: atom_id res chain seq x y z
N MET A 1 7.62 10.78 -7.92
CA MET A 1 7.51 9.32 -8.03
C MET A 1 6.15 9.01 -8.61
N HIS A 2 6.07 8.07 -9.56
CA HIS A 2 4.80 7.65 -10.16
C HIS A 2 4.40 6.27 -9.61
N GLY A 3 3.12 6.07 -9.35
CA GLY A 3 2.51 4.85 -8.84
C GLY A 3 2.40 4.82 -7.32
N ASN A 4 1.32 4.18 -6.84
CA ASN A 4 1.09 3.87 -5.44
C ASN A 4 1.86 2.60 -5.00
N GLY A 5 1.60 2.14 -3.78
CA GLY A 5 2.13 0.90 -3.22
C GLY A 5 3.45 1.06 -2.44
N ALA A 6 3.83 -0.03 -1.78
CA ALA A 6 4.92 -0.06 -0.79
C ALA A 6 6.27 0.44 -1.35
N ALA A 7 6.63 0.00 -2.56
CA ALA A 7 7.91 0.33 -3.17
C ALA A 7 8.02 1.84 -3.47
N SER A 8 7.00 2.44 -4.07
CA SER A 8 6.97 3.88 -4.33
C SER A 8 6.95 4.68 -3.03
N LEU A 9 6.17 4.25 -2.04
CA LEU A 9 6.12 4.90 -0.74
C LEU A 9 7.48 4.89 -0.02
N ALA A 10 8.20 3.76 -0.06
CA ALA A 10 9.55 3.64 0.51
C ALA A 10 10.55 4.59 -0.15
N VAL A 11 10.51 4.74 -1.48
CA VAL A 11 11.37 5.68 -2.20
C VAL A 11 11.04 7.13 -1.81
N VAL A 12 9.75 7.50 -1.78
CA VAL A 12 9.32 8.85 -1.36
C VAL A 12 9.75 9.14 0.08
N GLY A 13 9.62 8.16 0.98
CA GLY A 13 10.05 8.28 2.37
C GLY A 13 11.56 8.44 2.56
N ALA A 14 12.36 7.96 1.60
CA ALA A 14 13.82 7.99 1.68
C ALA A 14 14.48 9.22 1.03
N ILE A 15 13.76 10.00 0.21
CA ILE A 15 14.32 11.13 -0.54
C ILE A 15 13.62 12.45 -0.19
N ARG A 16 14.37 13.56 -0.20
CA ARG A 16 13.81 14.88 0.14
C ARG A 16 13.23 15.65 -1.05
N ASN A 17 13.63 15.31 -2.28
CA ASN A 17 13.28 16.03 -3.50
C ASN A 17 12.04 15.45 -4.20
N CYS A 18 11.17 14.75 -3.48
CA CYS A 18 9.86 14.32 -3.94
C CYS A 18 8.79 14.95 -3.07
N ARG A 19 7.90 15.76 -3.65
CA ARG A 19 6.89 16.50 -2.90
C ARG A 19 5.72 15.64 -2.44
N TRP A 20 5.36 14.63 -3.24
CA TRP A 20 4.14 13.85 -3.05
C TRP A 20 4.42 12.37 -3.22
N TYR A 21 3.66 11.58 -2.48
CA TYR A 21 3.37 10.19 -2.80
C TYR A 21 2.08 10.14 -3.62
N GLU A 22 2.05 9.35 -4.68
CA GLU A 22 0.85 9.18 -5.51
C GLU A 22 -0.06 8.13 -4.88
N ARG A 23 -1.24 8.56 -4.38
CA ARG A 23 -2.25 7.69 -3.77
C ARG A 23 -3.46 7.58 -4.69
N GLY A 24 -3.64 6.42 -5.32
CA GLY A 24 -4.68 6.19 -6.31
C GLY A 24 -4.43 4.95 -7.17
N LEU A 25 -5.18 4.74 -8.25
CA LEU A 25 -6.23 5.62 -8.77
C LEU A 25 -7.48 5.65 -7.87
N LEU A 26 -8.21 6.75 -7.93
CA LEU A 26 -9.43 6.98 -7.14
C LEU A 26 -10.65 7.01 -8.06
N HIS A 27 -11.77 6.45 -7.60
CA HIS A 27 -13.04 6.46 -8.32
C HIS A 27 -14.22 6.57 -7.35
N PRO A 28 -15.30 7.33 -7.64
CA PRO A 28 -16.44 7.50 -6.73
C PRO A 28 -17.20 6.21 -6.36
N PHE A 29 -16.99 5.13 -7.11
CA PHE A 29 -17.62 3.82 -6.87
C PHE A 29 -16.72 2.82 -6.15
N LEU A 30 -15.50 3.23 -5.79
CA LEU A 30 -14.54 2.38 -5.12
C LEU A 30 -14.07 3.05 -3.84
N ASP A 31 -14.06 2.29 -2.75
CA ASP A 31 -13.46 2.72 -1.51
C ASP A 31 -11.97 2.33 -1.50
N TYR A 32 -11.09 3.32 -1.64
CA TYR A 32 -9.64 3.09 -1.56
C TYR A 32 -9.22 2.68 -0.14
N GLU A 33 -9.99 3.02 0.88
CA GLU A 33 -9.67 2.67 2.27
C GLU A 33 -9.88 1.18 2.57
N THR A 34 -10.48 0.43 1.65
CA THR A 34 -10.58 -1.03 1.75
C THR A 34 -9.27 -1.68 1.30
N PRO A 35 -8.53 -2.39 2.19
CA PRO A 35 -7.33 -3.10 1.79
C PRO A 35 -7.66 -4.16 0.72
N PRO A 36 -6.76 -4.40 -0.25
CA PRO A 36 -6.93 -5.53 -1.15
C PRO A 36 -6.87 -6.84 -0.36
N ALA A 37 -7.63 -7.86 -0.79
CA ALA A 37 -7.85 -9.08 0.01
C ALA A 37 -6.57 -9.86 0.39
N TYR A 38 -5.49 -9.70 -0.38
CA TYR A 38 -4.19 -10.30 -0.11
C TYR A 38 -3.35 -9.53 0.93
N LEU A 39 -3.85 -8.43 1.50
CA LEU A 39 -3.25 -7.68 2.59
C LEU A 39 -4.19 -7.61 3.80
N ASN A 40 -3.67 -7.73 5.02
CA ASN A 40 -4.46 -7.56 6.24
C ASN A 40 -4.69 -6.08 6.60
N SER A 41 -3.85 -5.17 6.08
CA SER A 41 -3.94 -3.72 6.31
C SER A 41 -3.40 -2.94 5.12
N LEU A 42 -3.86 -1.68 4.97
CA LEU A 42 -3.34 -0.75 3.98
C LEU A 42 -1.86 -0.44 4.24
N ILE A 43 -1.12 -0.29 3.14
CA ILE A 43 0.29 0.11 3.20
C ILE A 43 0.48 1.62 3.33
N ASP A 44 -0.49 2.39 2.85
CA ASP A 44 -0.47 3.84 2.72
C ASP A 44 -1.69 4.50 3.41
N PRO A 45 -1.90 4.26 4.72
CA PRO A 45 -2.96 4.93 5.47
C PRO A 45 -2.72 6.44 5.45
N MET A 46 -3.78 7.20 5.17
CA MET A 46 -3.75 8.65 5.09
C MET A 46 -4.60 9.24 6.21
N ASP A 47 -4.07 10.24 6.92
CA ASP A 47 -4.81 10.96 7.95
C ASP A 47 -5.80 11.98 7.36
N ASP A 48 -6.57 12.65 8.23
CA ASP A 48 -7.55 13.67 7.86
C ASP A 48 -6.91 14.97 7.33
N GLN A 49 -5.59 15.13 7.50
CA GLN A 49 -4.80 16.25 6.99
C GLN A 49 -4.15 15.95 5.63
N GLY A 50 -4.30 14.73 5.10
CA GLY A 50 -3.77 14.33 3.80
C GLY A 50 -2.33 13.82 3.83
N PHE A 51 -1.81 13.42 5.00
CA PHE A 51 -0.47 12.82 5.12
C PHE A 51 -0.56 11.29 5.17
N VAL A 52 0.26 10.65 4.34
CA VAL A 52 0.47 9.20 4.37
C VAL A 52 1.56 8.84 5.37
N THR A 53 1.26 7.92 6.28
CA THR A 53 2.23 7.46 7.29
C THR A 53 3.07 6.31 6.74
N LEU A 54 4.41 6.41 6.88
CA LEU A 54 5.30 5.30 6.55
C LEU A 54 5.10 4.12 7.53
N PRO A 55 5.03 2.87 7.03
CA PRO A 55 4.94 1.71 7.88
C PRO A 55 6.22 1.53 8.72
N THR A 56 6.07 1.08 9.95
CA THR A 56 7.20 0.75 10.86
C THR A 56 7.61 -0.72 10.80
N ARG A 57 6.92 -1.54 10.01
CA ARG A 57 7.23 -2.95 9.79
C ARG A 57 8.48 -3.13 8.95
N SER A 58 9.15 -4.28 9.12
CA SER A 58 10.35 -4.64 8.39
C SER A 58 10.14 -4.74 6.87
N GLY A 59 11.21 -4.54 6.10
CA GLY A 59 11.20 -4.65 4.65
C GLY A 59 10.42 -3.51 4.00
N LEU A 60 9.58 -3.85 3.01
CA LEU A 60 8.65 -2.89 2.40
C LEU A 60 7.43 -2.60 3.29
N GLY A 61 7.23 -3.34 4.38
CA GLY A 61 6.20 -3.08 5.37
C GLY A 61 4.78 -3.53 5.00
N GLU A 62 4.60 -4.33 3.95
CA GLU A 62 3.30 -4.92 3.58
C GLU A 62 2.82 -5.97 4.59
N ASP A 63 1.52 -5.92 4.91
CA ASP A 63 0.87 -6.88 5.80
C ASP A 63 0.30 -8.06 5.03
N ILE A 64 1.15 -8.94 4.54
CA ILE A 64 0.70 -9.95 3.58
C ILE A 64 -0.25 -10.95 4.25
N ASN A 65 -1.45 -11.09 3.69
CA ASN A 65 -2.41 -12.11 4.08
C ASN A 65 -2.07 -13.43 3.36
N PHE A 66 -1.11 -14.16 3.90
CA PHE A 66 -0.68 -15.45 3.34
C PHE A 66 -1.79 -16.51 3.34
N SER A 67 -2.71 -16.46 4.30
CA SER A 67 -3.85 -17.40 4.34
C SER A 67 -4.80 -17.18 3.16
N TRP A 68 -5.09 -15.91 2.82
CA TRP A 68 -5.87 -15.59 1.63
C TRP A 68 -5.15 -16.05 0.35
N ILE A 69 -3.85 -15.76 0.23
CA ILE A 69 -3.06 -16.18 -0.94
C ILE A 69 -3.07 -17.70 -1.08
N GLU A 70 -2.85 -18.44 0.01
CA GLU A 70 -2.87 -19.90 0.02
C GLU A 70 -4.22 -20.46 -0.45
N THR A 71 -5.33 -19.93 0.08
CA THR A 71 -6.69 -20.39 -0.28
C THR A 71 -7.13 -20.01 -1.70
N HIS A 72 -6.47 -19.02 -2.31
CA HIS A 72 -6.76 -18.54 -3.67
C HIS A 72 -5.62 -18.84 -4.67
N THR A 73 -4.69 -19.73 -4.30
CA THR A 73 -3.59 -20.13 -5.18
C THR A 73 -4.12 -20.95 -6.35
N LEU A 74 -3.89 -20.50 -7.59
CA LEU A 74 -4.38 -21.18 -8.79
C LEU A 74 -3.58 -22.42 -9.17
N ASN A 75 -2.27 -22.44 -8.93
CA ASN A 75 -1.39 -23.57 -9.23
C ASN A 75 -0.29 -23.67 -8.16
N ARG A 76 0.05 -24.90 -7.76
CA ARG A 76 1.27 -25.24 -7.00
C ARG A 76 2.03 -26.30 -7.80
N TRP A 77 3.32 -26.04 -8.03
CA TRP A 77 4.22 -26.91 -8.77
C TRP A 77 5.20 -27.57 -7.81
#